data_AF-A0A4Q6B2N1-F1
#
_entry.id   AF-A0A4Q6B2N1-F1
#
_cell.length_a   1.000
_cell.length_b   1.000
_cell.length_c   1.000
_cell.angle_alpha   90.00
_cell.angle_beta   90.00
_cell.angle_gamma   90.00
#
_symmetry.space_group_name_H-M   'P 1'
#
loop_
_entity.id
_entity.type
_entity.pdbx_description
1 polymer ?
#
loop_
_entity_poly.entity_id
_entity_poly.type
_entity_poly.pdbx_seq_one_letter_code
_entity_poly.pdbx_strand_id
1 'polypeptide(L)'
;GNRPFLRLVPENPVNFQLANKLVYAVHSYGFIGPKHNGDDQTSKGQLRYSQMDEDTLRRLWQEEWAFVLESQKFYTAPIWMSEFGIGQNLPDEGDQRWFHALSRFLSEHEIGFAYWPLNDEAYGLVDSTWTRKLDQDWRSPDLKRLLREDAVLRVDDERSFQSLDIRRSDDNQSRQDQDWLAGASKGTCTESSRLVGISRDQRALCIDDGRALGSEYRVEAVAESYSVQGYDWAPSTTKYECPEGFAAAGFSKHYWGTSGLYCRQSAGATHKRCEVLSIESGDQRLSTAAGDFAGGSYKAQCRDDQYLGGIAQKNGLVQKALCCSY
;
A
#
# COMPACT_ATOMS: atom_id res chain seq x y z
N GLY A 1 -13.78 11.05 20.11
CA GLY A 1 -12.89 9.92 19.77
C GLY A 1 -12.55 9.98 18.30
N ASN A 2 -11.27 9.89 17.95
CA ASN A 2 -10.81 9.92 16.56
C ASN A 2 -11.01 8.53 15.90
N ARG A 3 -11.51 8.48 14.66
CA ARG A 3 -11.55 7.24 13.86
C ARG A 3 -10.69 7.45 12.61
N PRO A 4 -9.44 6.95 12.60
CA PRO A 4 -8.50 7.26 11.52
C PRO A 4 -8.80 6.52 10.21
N PHE A 5 -9.74 5.58 10.19
CA PHE A 5 -9.98 4.71 9.03
C PHE A 5 -8.66 4.11 8.49
N LEU A 6 -8.36 4.29 7.21
CA LEU A 6 -7.14 3.79 6.57
C LEU A 6 -6.04 4.84 6.50
N ARG A 7 -6.19 6.02 7.09
CA ARG A 7 -5.23 7.14 6.96
C ARG A 7 -3.80 6.83 7.37
N LEU A 8 -3.58 5.75 8.13
CA LEU A 8 -2.25 5.31 8.58
C LEU A 8 -1.60 4.27 7.64
N VAL A 9 -2.29 3.86 6.58
CA VAL A 9 -1.80 2.88 5.61
C VAL A 9 -0.53 3.39 4.89
N PRO A 10 -0.40 4.66 4.47
CA PRO A 10 0.85 5.13 3.85
C PRO A 10 2.06 5.06 4.78
N GLU A 11 1.87 5.16 6.09
CA GLU A 11 2.95 5.08 7.08
C GLU A 11 3.29 3.65 7.49
N ASN A 12 2.30 2.76 7.45
CA ASN A 12 2.44 1.36 7.86
C ASN A 12 1.51 0.44 7.05
N PRO A 13 1.83 0.19 5.76
CA PRO A 13 1.01 -0.65 4.91
C PRO A 13 1.08 -2.10 5.37
N VAL A 14 0.03 -2.86 5.06
CA VAL A 14 0.01 -4.29 5.37
C VAL A 14 0.68 -5.04 4.24
N ASN A 15 1.78 -5.71 4.55
CA ASN A 15 2.52 -6.52 3.58
C ASN A 15 2.20 -8.01 3.77
N PHE A 16 1.95 -8.72 2.67
CA PHE A 16 1.79 -10.17 2.65
C PHE A 16 2.87 -10.82 1.79
N GLN A 17 3.30 -12.00 2.22
CA GLN A 17 4.20 -12.86 1.43
C GLN A 17 3.56 -13.37 0.13
N LEU A 18 2.24 -13.31 0.05
CA LEU A 18 1.48 -13.54 -1.17
C LEU A 18 1.09 -12.20 -1.77
N ALA A 19 1.68 -11.89 -2.93
CA ALA A 19 1.30 -10.73 -3.72
C ALA A 19 -0.20 -10.78 -4.07
N ASN A 20 -0.82 -9.60 -4.16
CA ASN A 20 -2.20 -9.43 -4.63
C ASN A 20 -3.25 -10.22 -3.82
N LYS A 21 -3.05 -10.32 -2.49
CA LYS A 21 -3.99 -10.96 -1.54
C LYS A 21 -4.56 -10.03 -0.46
N LEU A 22 -4.25 -8.74 -0.49
CA LEU A 22 -4.76 -7.75 0.45
C LEU A 22 -6.09 -7.16 -0.04
N VAL A 23 -7.06 -7.06 0.87
CA VAL A 23 -8.27 -6.24 0.73
C VAL A 23 -8.46 -5.51 2.04
N TYR A 24 -8.61 -4.18 2.01
CA TYR A 24 -8.91 -3.40 3.21
C TYR A 24 -10.40 -3.43 3.52
N ALA A 25 -10.75 -3.54 4.81
CA ALA A 25 -12.13 -3.52 5.27
C ALA A 25 -12.47 -2.16 5.91
N VAL A 26 -13.63 -1.61 5.57
CA VAL A 26 -14.10 -0.29 6.05
C VAL A 26 -15.49 -0.42 6.65
N HIS A 27 -15.72 0.23 7.80
CA HIS A 27 -17.03 0.33 8.47
C HIS A 27 -17.45 1.81 8.49
N SER A 28 -18.52 2.19 7.81
CA SER A 28 -18.94 3.58 7.67
C SER A 28 -20.40 3.75 8.11
N TYR A 29 -20.65 4.70 9.02
CA TYR A 29 -21.98 4.97 9.57
C TYR A 29 -22.24 6.48 9.66
N GLY A 30 -23.49 6.90 9.43
CA GLY A 30 -23.86 8.33 9.50
C GLY A 30 -23.61 8.97 10.87
N PHE A 31 -23.71 8.18 11.96
CA PHE A 31 -23.58 8.67 13.34
C PHE A 31 -22.12 8.84 13.81
N ILE A 32 -21.13 8.36 13.05
CA ILE A 32 -19.71 8.65 13.28
C ILE A 32 -19.28 9.83 12.40
N GLY A 33 -18.04 10.29 12.54
CA GLY A 33 -17.45 11.38 11.75
C GLY A 33 -15.93 11.42 11.95
N PRO A 34 -15.21 12.31 11.27
CA PRO A 34 -13.73 12.36 11.33
C PRO A 34 -13.18 12.49 12.75
N LYS A 35 -13.94 13.18 13.62
CA LYS A 35 -13.63 13.36 15.05
C LYS A 35 -14.75 12.89 15.97
N HIS A 36 -15.78 12.24 15.43
CA HIS A 36 -16.94 11.74 16.16
C HIS A 36 -16.99 10.22 16.13
N ASN A 37 -16.83 9.56 17.27
CA ASN A 37 -16.76 8.09 17.34
C ASN A 37 -18.13 7.39 17.43
N GLY A 38 -19.23 8.15 17.42
CA GLY A 38 -20.60 7.66 17.60
C GLY A 38 -21.15 7.84 19.03
N ASP A 39 -20.32 8.33 19.95
CA ASP A 39 -20.71 8.63 21.32
C ASP A 39 -20.52 10.13 21.61
N ASP A 40 -21.64 10.81 21.89
CA ASP A 40 -21.68 12.25 22.16
C ASP A 40 -20.92 12.62 23.45
N GLN A 41 -20.76 11.69 24.40
CA GLN A 41 -20.02 11.96 25.64
C GLN A 41 -18.52 12.09 25.36
N THR A 42 -17.98 11.20 24.52
CA THR A 42 -16.55 11.16 24.20
C THR A 42 -16.17 11.92 22.92
N SER A 43 -17.16 12.50 22.23
CA SER A 43 -16.97 13.29 21.00
C SER A 43 -17.80 14.58 20.95
N LYS A 44 -18.15 15.14 22.11
CA LYS A 44 -19.01 16.31 22.23
C LYS A 44 -18.61 17.46 21.30
N GLY A 45 -19.58 17.97 20.55
CA GLY A 45 -19.41 19.11 19.63
C GLY A 45 -18.67 18.79 18.33
N GLN A 46 -18.30 17.53 18.08
CA GLN A 46 -17.75 17.10 16.80
C GLN A 46 -18.89 16.73 15.84
N LEU A 47 -18.72 17.03 14.56
CA LEU A 47 -19.72 16.70 13.55
C LEU A 47 -19.72 15.20 13.24
N ARG A 48 -20.93 14.66 13.09
CA ARG A 48 -21.22 13.37 12.48
C ARG A 48 -21.26 13.51 10.96
N TYR A 49 -21.06 12.43 10.22
CA TYR A 49 -21.18 12.41 8.77
C TYR A 49 -22.59 12.79 8.31
N SER A 50 -23.64 12.36 9.02
CA SER A 50 -25.02 12.76 8.68
C SER A 50 -25.29 14.26 8.81
N GLN A 51 -24.39 15.02 9.45
CA GLN A 51 -24.48 16.47 9.57
C GLN A 51 -23.71 17.21 8.47
N MET A 52 -23.14 16.50 7.50
CA MET A 52 -22.32 17.06 6.42
C MET A 52 -23.08 17.06 5.09
N ASP A 53 -22.70 17.99 4.21
CA ASP A 53 -23.13 17.97 2.80
C ASP A 53 -22.42 16.87 2.00
N GLU A 54 -22.96 16.54 0.82
CA GLU A 54 -22.44 15.45 -0.03
C GLU A 54 -20.99 15.69 -0.49
N ASP A 55 -20.62 16.93 -0.86
CA ASP A 55 -19.26 17.24 -1.32
C ASP A 55 -18.24 17.03 -0.20
N THR A 56 -18.61 17.40 1.02
CA THR A 56 -17.79 17.18 2.21
C THR A 56 -17.65 15.71 2.54
N LEU A 57 -18.74 14.93 2.45
CA LEU A 57 -18.71 13.48 2.65
C LEU A 57 -17.75 12.79 1.67
N ARG A 58 -17.90 13.07 0.37
CA ARG A 58 -17.08 12.46 -0.68
C ARG A 58 -15.60 12.77 -0.53
N ARG A 59 -15.27 14.04 -0.24
CA ARG A 59 -13.88 14.45 0.02
C ARG A 59 -13.30 13.72 1.23
N LEU A 60 -14.04 13.65 2.33
CA LEU A 60 -13.57 12.96 3.54
C LEU A 60 -13.39 11.46 3.31
N TRP A 61 -14.31 10.79 2.63
CA TRP A 61 -14.14 9.38 2.29
C TRP A 61 -12.92 9.13 1.41
N GLN A 62 -12.65 10.01 0.42
CA GLN A 62 -11.42 9.94 -0.35
C GLN A 62 -10.19 10.05 0.54
N GLU A 63 -10.14 11.05 1.42
CA GLU A 63 -8.99 11.29 2.32
C GLU A 63 -8.83 10.22 3.41
N GLU A 64 -9.92 9.64 3.89
CA GLU A 64 -9.92 8.77 5.06
C GLU A 64 -9.73 7.29 4.72
N TRP A 65 -10.25 6.86 3.57
CA TRP A 65 -10.15 5.45 3.17
C TRP A 65 -10.09 5.19 1.68
N ALA A 66 -10.77 5.95 0.81
CA ALA A 66 -10.84 5.60 -0.62
C ALA A 66 -9.55 5.90 -1.39
N PHE A 67 -8.60 6.68 -0.83
CA PHE A 67 -7.29 6.93 -1.44
C PHE A 67 -6.51 5.63 -1.72
N VAL A 68 -6.75 4.52 -1.02
CA VAL A 68 -6.08 3.24 -1.32
C VAL A 68 -6.55 2.61 -2.64
N LEU A 69 -7.62 3.13 -3.25
CA LEU A 69 -8.06 2.75 -4.59
C LEU A 69 -7.29 3.49 -5.69
N GLU A 70 -6.51 4.52 -5.35
CA GLU A 70 -5.66 5.20 -6.33
C GLU A 70 -4.68 4.18 -6.93
N SER A 71 -4.68 4.06 -8.26
CA SER A 71 -3.81 3.14 -8.99
C SER A 71 -2.32 3.46 -8.78
N GLN A 72 -1.47 2.45 -8.93
CA GLN A 72 -0.01 2.60 -8.92
C GLN A 72 0.55 3.31 -7.68
N LYS A 73 0.00 3.02 -6.50
CA LYS A 73 0.58 3.37 -5.19
C LYS A 73 1.12 2.11 -4.53
N PHE A 74 2.12 2.24 -3.65
CA PHE A 74 2.64 1.10 -2.87
C PHE A 74 1.61 0.51 -1.88
N TYR A 75 0.50 1.22 -1.66
CA TYR A 75 -0.60 0.80 -0.80
C TYR A 75 -1.89 0.52 -1.59
N THR A 76 -1.85 0.54 -2.93
CA THR A 76 -3.04 0.30 -3.74
C THR A 76 -3.62 -1.07 -3.42
N ALA A 77 -4.87 -1.10 -2.98
CA ALA A 77 -5.57 -2.34 -2.70
C ALA A 77 -7.08 -2.15 -2.79
N PRO A 78 -7.84 -3.20 -3.17
CA PRO A 78 -9.30 -3.17 -3.13
C PRO A 78 -9.82 -2.89 -1.72
N ILE A 79 -11.03 -2.33 -1.67
CA ILE A 79 -11.78 -2.12 -0.43
C ILE A 79 -13.00 -3.03 -0.41
N TRP A 80 -13.30 -3.58 0.76
CA TRP A 80 -14.57 -4.20 1.10
C TRP A 80 -15.25 -3.33 2.16
N MET A 81 -16.39 -2.71 1.83
CA MET A 81 -17.23 -2.01 2.79
C MET A 81 -17.95 -3.07 3.66
N SER A 82 -17.27 -3.56 4.70
CA SER A 82 -17.76 -4.68 5.50
C SER A 82 -18.97 -4.35 6.34
N GLU A 83 -19.18 -3.09 6.69
CA GLU A 83 -20.37 -2.67 7.42
C GLU A 83 -20.78 -1.23 7.10
N PHE A 84 -22.03 -1.07 6.71
CA PHE A 84 -22.75 0.20 6.70
C PHE A 84 -24.25 -0.08 6.81
N GLY A 85 -25.01 0.85 7.35
CA GLY A 85 -26.46 0.69 7.47
C GLY A 85 -27.15 1.88 8.10
N ILE A 86 -28.48 1.90 7.96
CA ILE A 86 -29.33 2.98 8.47
C ILE A 86 -30.74 2.46 8.77
N GLY A 87 -31.40 3.06 9.76
CA GLY A 87 -32.75 2.68 10.15
C GLY A 87 -33.83 3.16 9.19
N GLN A 88 -34.80 2.30 8.91
CA GLN A 88 -35.97 2.64 8.10
C GLN A 88 -36.80 3.79 8.73
N ASN A 89 -36.94 3.76 10.06
CA ASN A 89 -37.80 4.66 10.84
C ASN A 89 -37.07 5.86 11.47
N LEU A 90 -35.77 6.02 11.19
CA LEU A 90 -34.93 7.09 11.73
C LEU A 90 -34.59 8.24 10.77
N PRO A 91 -35.29 8.51 9.64
CA PRO A 91 -34.62 9.26 8.60
C PRO A 91 -34.79 10.77 8.80
N ASP A 92 -33.87 11.40 9.54
CA ASP A 92 -33.61 12.82 9.36
C ASP A 92 -33.03 13.07 7.95
N GLU A 93 -33.18 14.28 7.40
CA GLU A 93 -32.73 14.57 6.04
C GLU A 93 -31.21 14.40 5.86
N GLY A 94 -30.43 14.51 6.93
CA GLY A 94 -28.99 14.33 6.94
C GLY A 94 -28.57 12.86 6.85
N ASP A 95 -29.24 12.01 7.61
CA ASP A 95 -29.09 10.56 7.61
C ASP A 95 -29.46 9.96 6.23
N GLN A 96 -30.56 10.40 5.63
CA GLN A 96 -30.92 10.00 4.26
C GLN A 96 -29.85 10.43 3.25
N ARG A 97 -29.43 11.71 3.32
CA ARG A 97 -28.38 12.24 2.43
C ARG A 97 -27.07 11.47 2.55
N TRP A 98 -26.65 11.13 3.77
CA TRP A 98 -25.48 10.29 4.00
C TRP A 98 -25.62 8.94 3.31
N PHE A 99 -26.77 8.26 3.47
CA PHE A 99 -26.99 6.94 2.88
C PHE A 99 -27.02 6.96 1.35
N HIS A 100 -27.72 7.94 0.77
CA HIS A 100 -27.74 8.16 -0.68
C HIS A 100 -26.34 8.45 -1.23
N ALA A 101 -25.59 9.34 -0.57
CA ALA A 101 -24.24 9.71 -0.97
C ALA A 101 -23.27 8.52 -0.89
N LEU A 102 -23.30 7.76 0.21
CA LEU A 102 -22.42 6.60 0.39
C LEU A 102 -22.75 5.51 -0.62
N SER A 103 -24.02 5.16 -0.81
CA SER A 103 -24.43 4.14 -1.77
C SER A 103 -24.07 4.53 -3.21
N ARG A 104 -24.18 5.83 -3.55
CA ARG A 104 -23.71 6.34 -4.84
C ARG A 104 -22.20 6.23 -4.97
N PHE A 105 -21.45 6.62 -3.94
CA PHE A 105 -19.98 6.52 -3.92
C PHE A 105 -19.50 5.06 -4.08
N LEU A 106 -20.06 4.12 -3.33
CA LEU A 106 -19.73 2.69 -3.46
C LEU A 106 -19.98 2.16 -4.88
N SER A 107 -21.10 2.56 -5.49
CA SER A 107 -21.43 2.18 -6.86
C SER A 107 -20.50 2.81 -7.90
N GLU A 108 -20.15 4.08 -7.76
CA GLU A 108 -19.26 4.80 -8.69
C GLU A 108 -17.82 4.27 -8.66
N HIS A 109 -17.38 3.78 -7.50
CA HIS A 109 -16.04 3.23 -7.28
C HIS A 109 -15.98 1.69 -7.33
N GLU A 110 -17.09 1.03 -7.71
CA GLU A 110 -17.20 -0.44 -7.82
C GLU A 110 -16.76 -1.19 -6.55
N ILE A 111 -17.11 -0.64 -5.38
CA ILE A 111 -16.69 -1.17 -4.08
C ILE A 111 -17.67 -2.26 -3.61
N GLY A 112 -17.14 -3.46 -3.36
CA GLY A 112 -17.91 -4.56 -2.75
C GLY A 112 -18.31 -4.26 -1.30
N PHE A 113 -19.45 -4.79 -0.85
CA PHE A 113 -20.03 -4.42 0.44
C PHE A 113 -20.76 -5.54 1.17
N ALA A 114 -20.92 -5.37 2.47
CA ALA A 114 -21.90 -6.06 3.32
C ALA A 114 -22.73 -5.01 4.09
N TYR A 115 -24.05 -5.11 3.95
CA TYR A 115 -24.99 -4.23 4.65
C TYR A 115 -25.23 -4.73 6.08
N TRP A 116 -25.12 -3.84 7.06
CA TRP A 116 -25.42 -4.14 8.45
C TRP A 116 -26.80 -3.60 8.85
N PRO A 117 -27.75 -4.47 9.23
CA PRO A 117 -27.75 -5.93 9.17
C PRO A 117 -28.83 -6.48 8.25
N LEU A 118 -28.77 -7.81 8.06
CA LEU A 118 -29.89 -8.54 7.50
C LEU A 118 -31.07 -8.65 8.48
N ASN A 119 -30.79 -8.88 9.76
CA ASN A 119 -31.72 -9.25 10.83
C ASN A 119 -32.89 -8.27 11.07
N ASP A 120 -33.98 -8.72 11.70
CA ASP A 120 -35.10 -7.87 12.13
C ASP A 120 -34.73 -7.00 13.33
N GLU A 121 -33.99 -5.94 13.06
CA GLU A 121 -33.66 -4.89 14.02
C GLU A 121 -33.78 -3.50 13.38
N ALA A 122 -33.39 -2.45 14.10
CA ALA A 122 -33.65 -1.06 13.69
C ALA A 122 -33.17 -0.73 12.27
N TYR A 123 -32.04 -1.30 11.82
CA TYR A 123 -31.45 -1.08 10.50
C TYR A 123 -31.78 -2.20 9.51
N GLY A 124 -32.49 -3.22 9.96
CA GLY A 124 -32.73 -4.48 9.28
C GLY A 124 -33.33 -4.40 7.89
N LEU A 125 -33.05 -5.43 7.09
CA LEU A 125 -33.63 -5.63 5.76
C LEU A 125 -34.73 -6.71 5.74
N VAL A 126 -34.95 -7.41 6.85
CA VAL A 126 -36.05 -8.38 7.02
C VAL A 126 -36.97 -8.00 8.19
N ASP A 127 -38.17 -8.55 8.20
CA ASP A 127 -39.09 -8.52 9.34
C ASP A 127 -38.95 -9.75 10.25
N SER A 128 -39.73 -9.80 11.33
CA SER A 128 -39.73 -10.90 12.30
C SER A 128 -40.10 -12.26 11.71
N THR A 129 -40.68 -12.28 10.51
CA THR A 129 -41.00 -13.49 9.75
C THR A 129 -39.89 -13.87 8.75
N TRP A 130 -38.76 -13.14 8.74
CA TRP A 130 -37.67 -13.26 7.78
C TRP A 130 -38.07 -12.96 6.32
N THR A 131 -39.12 -12.16 6.14
CA THR A 131 -39.56 -11.68 4.82
C THR A 131 -38.87 -10.36 4.47
N ARG A 132 -38.56 -10.14 3.18
CA ARG A 132 -37.83 -8.95 2.70
C ARG A 132 -38.65 -7.67 2.92
N LYS A 133 -38.06 -6.68 3.61
CA LYS A 133 -38.55 -5.29 3.69
C LYS A 133 -38.10 -4.43 2.53
N LEU A 134 -37.05 -4.86 1.81
CA LEU A 134 -36.33 -4.08 0.81
C LEU A 134 -37.22 -3.38 -0.21
N ASP A 135 -38.30 -3.97 -0.71
CA ASP A 135 -39.13 -3.35 -1.76
C ASP A 135 -40.15 -2.31 -1.23
N GLN A 136 -40.22 -2.15 0.09
CA GLN A 136 -41.24 -1.34 0.76
C GLN A 136 -40.65 -0.15 1.54
N ASP A 137 -39.33 0.11 1.42
CA ASP A 137 -38.65 1.14 2.20
C ASP A 137 -37.86 2.15 1.34
N TRP A 138 -37.58 3.34 1.86
CA TRP A 138 -36.96 4.43 1.09
C TRP A 138 -35.51 4.15 0.63
N ARG A 139 -34.86 3.12 1.20
CA ARG A 139 -33.48 2.71 0.88
C ARG A 139 -33.42 1.82 -0.37
N SER A 140 -34.56 1.24 -0.82
CA SER A 140 -34.56 0.28 -1.95
C SER A 140 -33.85 0.79 -3.20
N PRO A 141 -34.07 2.03 -3.66
CA PRO A 141 -33.48 2.49 -4.91
C PRO A 141 -31.96 2.43 -4.90
N ASP A 142 -31.33 2.77 -3.78
CA ASP A 142 -29.87 2.73 -3.62
C ASP A 142 -29.36 1.30 -3.42
N LEU A 143 -30.04 0.48 -2.60
CA LEU A 143 -29.67 -0.92 -2.40
C LEU A 143 -29.79 -1.73 -3.70
N LYS A 144 -30.82 -1.50 -4.50
CA LYS A 144 -30.97 -2.09 -5.84
C LYS A 144 -29.90 -1.61 -6.81
N ARG A 145 -29.39 -0.38 -6.67
CA ARG A 145 -28.27 0.13 -7.48
C ARG A 145 -26.99 -0.62 -7.15
N LEU A 146 -26.70 -0.80 -5.86
CA LEU A 146 -25.54 -1.53 -5.38
C LEU A 146 -25.53 -3.01 -5.78
N LEU A 147 -26.71 -3.63 -5.92
CA LEU A 147 -26.87 -5.04 -6.32
C LEU A 147 -26.85 -5.27 -7.84
N ARG A 148 -26.62 -4.24 -8.67
CA ARG A 148 -26.56 -4.45 -10.12
C ARG A 148 -25.29 -5.23 -10.50
N GLU A 149 -25.47 -6.24 -11.35
CA GLU A 149 -24.41 -7.16 -11.78
C GLU A 149 -23.68 -6.70 -13.06
N ASP A 150 -23.83 -5.43 -13.47
CA ASP A 150 -23.17 -4.87 -14.66
C ASP A 150 -21.72 -4.40 -14.40
N ALA A 151 -21.21 -4.57 -13.18
CA ALA A 151 -19.82 -4.30 -12.84
C ALA A 151 -18.88 -5.29 -13.55
N VAL A 152 -18.17 -4.79 -14.57
CA VAL A 152 -17.08 -5.54 -15.19
C VAL A 152 -15.89 -5.48 -14.25
N LEU A 153 -15.45 -6.62 -13.71
CA LEU A 153 -14.22 -6.68 -12.91
C LEU A 153 -13.03 -6.20 -13.76
N ARG A 154 -12.66 -4.94 -13.58
CA ARG A 154 -11.48 -4.35 -14.19
C ARG A 154 -10.27 -4.68 -13.33
N VAL A 155 -9.43 -5.59 -13.81
CA VAL A 155 -8.07 -5.76 -13.28
C VAL A 155 -7.16 -4.84 -14.09
N ASP A 156 -7.18 -3.55 -13.76
CA ASP A 156 -6.57 -2.51 -14.59
C ASP A 156 -5.05 -2.34 -14.40
N ASP A 157 -4.43 -3.02 -13.42
CA ASP A 157 -2.99 -2.87 -13.17
C ASP A 157 -2.26 -4.22 -13.29
N GLU A 158 -1.53 -4.38 -14.40
CA GLU A 158 -0.54 -5.46 -14.57
C GLU A 158 0.65 -5.32 -13.60
N ARG A 159 0.76 -4.16 -12.93
CA ARG A 159 1.88 -3.81 -12.07
C ARG A 159 1.41 -3.50 -10.66
N SER A 160 2.12 -4.03 -9.67
CA SER A 160 1.86 -3.76 -8.25
C SER A 160 3.11 -3.29 -7.55
N PHE A 161 2.92 -2.47 -6.52
CA PHE A 161 4.01 -1.89 -5.74
C PHE A 161 3.84 -2.26 -4.27
N GLN A 162 4.95 -2.42 -3.56
CA GLN A 162 4.97 -2.70 -2.13
C GLN A 162 6.14 -1.95 -1.49
N SER A 163 5.92 -1.30 -0.35
CA SER A 163 7.01 -0.70 0.41
C SER A 163 7.49 -1.64 1.50
N LEU A 164 8.79 -1.73 1.71
CA LEU A 164 9.40 -2.43 2.83
C LEU A 164 9.89 -1.42 3.88
N ASP A 165 9.73 -1.70 5.17
CA ASP A 165 10.27 -0.89 6.27
C ASP A 165 11.04 -1.75 7.27
N ILE A 166 12.38 -1.75 7.16
CA ILE A 166 13.24 -2.52 8.06
C ILE A 166 13.75 -1.69 9.23
N ARG A 167 13.21 -0.48 9.48
CA ARG A 167 13.79 0.45 10.46
C ARG A 167 13.80 -0.11 11.88
N ARG A 168 12.79 -0.91 12.21
CA ARG A 168 12.55 -1.43 13.57
C ARG A 168 12.61 -2.95 13.68
N SER A 169 12.31 -3.66 12.60
CA SER A 169 12.20 -5.12 12.57
C SER A 169 12.41 -5.64 11.15
N ASP A 170 12.35 -6.95 10.97
CA ASP A 170 12.27 -7.55 9.65
C ASP A 170 10.94 -7.22 8.95
N ASP A 171 10.99 -7.16 7.63
CA ASP A 171 9.86 -7.00 6.72
C ASP A 171 10.07 -7.89 5.48
N ASN A 172 10.23 -9.19 5.73
CA ASN A 172 10.47 -10.21 4.70
C ASN A 172 9.16 -10.69 4.08
N GLN A 173 8.98 -10.40 2.79
CA GLN A 173 7.84 -10.82 1.99
C GLN A 173 8.15 -12.03 1.09
N SER A 174 9.43 -12.38 0.95
CA SER A 174 9.79 -13.68 0.39
C SER A 174 9.46 -14.80 1.38
N ARG A 175 9.21 -16.00 0.87
CA ARG A 175 9.01 -17.21 1.71
C ARG A 175 10.32 -17.93 2.01
N GLN A 176 11.36 -17.60 1.27
CA GLN A 176 12.69 -18.16 1.41
C GLN A 176 13.39 -17.59 2.65
N ASP A 177 14.13 -18.44 3.36
CA ASP A 177 15.03 -18.13 4.48
C ASP A 177 14.83 -16.76 5.15
N GLN A 178 13.99 -16.71 6.20
CA GLN A 178 13.63 -15.47 6.89
C GLN A 178 14.81 -14.82 7.65
N ASP A 179 15.91 -15.54 7.87
CA ASP A 179 17.11 -15.04 8.56
C ASP A 179 18.36 -15.11 7.66
N TRP A 180 18.19 -14.77 6.38
CA TRP A 180 19.23 -14.82 5.35
C TRP A 180 20.52 -14.01 5.63
N LEU A 181 20.52 -13.16 6.66
CA LEU A 181 21.70 -12.49 7.19
C LEU A 181 21.57 -12.31 8.71
N ALA A 182 22.20 -13.22 9.45
CA ALA A 182 22.09 -13.30 10.90
C ALA A 182 22.41 -11.97 11.61
N GLY A 183 21.54 -11.56 12.54
CA GLY A 183 21.71 -10.35 13.37
C GLY A 183 21.42 -9.02 12.66
N ALA A 184 20.94 -9.06 11.42
CA ALA A 184 20.48 -7.89 10.69
C ALA A 184 18.94 -7.79 10.73
N SER A 185 18.42 -6.56 10.65
CA SER A 185 17.04 -6.35 10.19
C SER A 185 16.99 -6.53 8.68
N LYS A 186 16.00 -7.26 8.18
CA LYS A 186 15.95 -7.76 6.80
C LYS A 186 14.62 -7.50 6.14
N GLY A 187 14.64 -7.09 4.89
CA GLY A 187 13.44 -6.92 4.07
C GLY A 187 13.64 -7.55 2.72
N THR A 188 12.64 -8.28 2.25
CA THR A 188 12.65 -8.93 0.93
C THR A 188 11.32 -8.70 0.25
N CYS A 189 11.34 -8.47 -1.06
CA CYS A 189 10.16 -8.50 -1.91
C CYS A 189 9.61 -9.93 -2.01
N THR A 190 8.35 -10.06 -2.47
CA THR A 190 7.76 -11.35 -2.82
C THR A 190 8.55 -12.05 -3.94
N GLU A 191 8.26 -13.33 -4.21
CA GLU A 191 8.99 -14.14 -5.20
C GLU A 191 8.97 -13.55 -6.63
N SER A 192 7.89 -12.84 -7.00
CA SER A 192 7.70 -12.21 -8.32
C SER A 192 8.19 -10.77 -8.40
N SER A 193 8.65 -10.18 -7.29
CA SER A 193 8.98 -8.75 -7.22
C SER A 193 10.46 -8.50 -6.99
N ARG A 194 10.91 -7.32 -7.44
CA ARG A 194 12.29 -6.82 -7.25
C ARG A 194 12.28 -5.42 -6.67
N LEU A 195 13.43 -5.00 -6.15
CA LEU A 195 13.64 -3.62 -5.71
C LEU A 195 13.79 -2.67 -6.91
N VAL A 196 13.10 -1.54 -6.82
CA VAL A 196 13.24 -0.39 -7.73
C VAL A 196 13.39 0.93 -6.98
N GLY A 197 13.36 0.91 -5.65
CA GLY A 197 13.62 2.11 -4.86
C GLY A 197 14.17 1.80 -3.47
N ILE A 198 14.88 2.77 -2.92
CA ILE A 198 15.47 2.73 -1.59
C ILE A 198 15.49 4.14 -1.00
N SER A 199 15.19 4.25 0.29
CA SER A 199 15.25 5.50 1.03
C SER A 199 16.50 5.56 1.90
N ARG A 200 16.88 6.80 2.23
CA ARG A 200 17.99 7.13 3.13
C ARG A 200 17.84 6.47 4.50
N ASP A 201 16.60 6.31 4.97
CA ASP A 201 16.23 5.78 6.28
C ASP A 201 15.83 4.29 6.25
N GLN A 202 16.27 3.51 5.26
CA GLN A 202 16.05 2.06 5.21
C GLN A 202 14.59 1.62 5.03
N ARG A 203 13.86 2.32 4.16
CA ARG A 203 12.64 1.81 3.51
C ARG A 203 12.93 1.53 2.04
N ALA A 204 12.27 0.57 1.44
CA ALA A 204 12.50 0.21 0.05
C ALA A 204 11.19 0.07 -0.72
N LEU A 205 11.29 0.07 -2.05
CA LEU A 205 10.15 -0.08 -2.95
C LEU A 205 10.35 -1.30 -3.83
N CYS A 206 9.43 -2.24 -3.73
CA CYS A 206 9.28 -3.39 -4.60
C CYS A 206 8.30 -3.08 -5.74
N ILE A 207 8.56 -3.68 -6.89
CA ILE A 207 7.62 -3.73 -8.02
C ILE A 207 7.43 -5.20 -8.46
N ASP A 208 6.18 -5.59 -8.67
CA ASP A 208 5.79 -6.72 -9.51
C ASP A 208 5.31 -6.13 -10.84
N ASP A 209 5.94 -6.53 -11.94
CA ASP A 209 5.54 -6.13 -13.29
C ASP A 209 5.41 -7.34 -14.23
N GLY A 210 5.11 -8.50 -13.64
CA GLY A 210 4.92 -9.76 -14.38
C GLY A 210 6.21 -10.40 -14.89
N ARG A 211 7.38 -9.79 -14.64
CA ARG A 211 8.68 -10.39 -15.00
C ARG A 211 8.97 -11.60 -14.12
N ALA A 212 9.32 -12.71 -14.76
CA ALA A 212 9.75 -13.92 -14.04
C ALA A 212 11.13 -13.71 -13.40
N LEU A 213 11.22 -13.96 -12.09
CA LEU A 213 12.49 -14.07 -11.36
C LEU A 213 12.80 -15.55 -11.10
N GLY A 214 14.09 -15.89 -11.13
CA GLY A 214 14.56 -17.24 -10.82
C GLY A 214 14.52 -17.52 -9.32
N SER A 215 14.57 -18.80 -8.94
CA SER A 215 14.56 -19.22 -7.52
C SER A 215 15.95 -19.18 -6.85
N GLU A 216 17.02 -18.97 -7.62
CA GLU A 216 18.37 -18.79 -7.06
C GLU A 216 18.48 -17.40 -6.43
N TYR A 217 19.01 -17.35 -5.20
CA TYR A 217 19.33 -16.12 -4.51
C TYR A 217 20.78 -16.09 -4.04
N ARG A 218 21.30 -14.88 -3.84
CA ARG A 218 22.63 -14.58 -3.30
C ARG A 218 22.53 -13.45 -2.29
N VAL A 219 23.41 -13.47 -1.30
CA VAL A 219 23.49 -12.43 -0.28
C VAL A 219 24.84 -11.74 -0.41
N GLU A 220 24.79 -10.47 -0.81
CA GLU A 220 25.98 -9.63 -0.98
C GLU A 220 26.11 -8.74 0.26
N ALA A 221 26.72 -9.29 1.31
CA ALA A 221 26.85 -8.65 2.63
C ALA A 221 28.31 -8.26 2.98
N VAL A 222 29.23 -8.44 2.04
CA VAL A 222 30.61 -7.98 2.18
C VAL A 222 30.72 -6.62 1.49
N ALA A 223 31.21 -5.62 2.22
CA ALA A 223 31.54 -4.31 1.64
C ALA A 223 32.51 -4.50 0.48
N GLU A 224 32.05 -4.29 -0.75
CA GLU A 224 32.87 -4.61 -1.92
C GLU A 224 34.13 -3.73 -1.98
N SER A 225 35.26 -4.38 -2.25
CA SER A 225 36.50 -3.76 -2.72
C SER A 225 36.62 -3.80 -4.26
N TYR A 226 35.69 -4.47 -4.96
CA TYR A 226 35.64 -4.60 -6.42
C TYR A 226 34.18 -4.55 -6.90
N SER A 227 33.83 -3.56 -7.72
CA SER A 227 32.47 -3.38 -8.26
C SER A 227 32.30 -4.15 -9.57
N VAL A 228 31.11 -4.73 -9.79
CA VAL A 228 30.70 -5.38 -11.05
C VAL A 228 30.77 -4.40 -12.23
N GLN A 229 30.63 -3.10 -11.98
CA GLN A 229 30.79 -2.05 -12.99
C GLN A 229 32.24 -1.91 -13.52
N GLY A 230 33.23 -2.46 -12.82
CA GLY A 230 34.65 -2.27 -13.13
C GLY A 230 35.21 -0.88 -12.77
N TYR A 231 34.42 -0.04 -12.08
CA TYR A 231 34.82 1.26 -11.56
C TYR A 231 34.11 1.59 -10.23
N ASP A 232 34.60 2.60 -9.49
CA ASP A 232 33.96 3.07 -8.26
C ASP A 232 32.76 3.99 -8.57
N TRP A 233 31.56 3.43 -8.65
CA TRP A 233 30.33 4.18 -8.94
C TRP A 233 29.81 5.03 -7.76
N ALA A 234 30.32 4.79 -6.54
CA ALA A 234 29.98 5.59 -5.37
C ALA A 234 31.20 5.84 -4.48
N PRO A 235 32.05 6.81 -4.85
CA PRO A 235 33.24 7.15 -4.08
C PRO A 235 32.93 7.55 -2.65
N SER A 236 33.81 7.18 -1.72
CA SER A 236 33.74 7.47 -0.27
C SER A 236 32.56 6.83 0.48
N THR A 237 31.97 5.78 -0.08
CA THR A 237 30.85 5.03 0.51
C THR A 237 31.14 3.53 0.57
N THR A 238 30.41 2.82 1.41
CA THR A 238 30.35 1.35 1.41
C THR A 238 29.28 0.89 0.43
N LYS A 239 29.64 0.03 -0.52
CA LYS A 239 28.77 -0.44 -1.60
C LYS A 239 28.40 -1.91 -1.39
N TYR A 240 27.17 -2.24 -1.76
CA TYR A 240 26.67 -3.59 -1.96
C TYR A 240 26.06 -3.63 -3.36
N GLU A 241 26.46 -4.58 -4.18
CA GLU A 241 26.04 -4.69 -5.58
C GLU A 241 25.71 -6.16 -5.88
N CYS A 242 24.62 -6.39 -6.62
CA CYS A 242 24.28 -7.73 -7.06
C CYS A 242 25.19 -8.18 -8.22
N PRO A 243 25.57 -9.46 -8.30
CA PRO A 243 26.38 -9.97 -9.41
C PRO A 243 25.61 -9.97 -10.74
N GLU A 244 26.34 -10.12 -11.85
CA GLU A 244 25.76 -10.31 -13.19
C GLU A 244 24.75 -11.48 -13.19
N GLY A 245 23.57 -11.25 -13.78
CA GLY A 245 22.46 -12.21 -13.79
C GLY A 245 21.52 -12.12 -12.59
N PHE A 246 21.75 -11.19 -11.65
CA PHE A 246 20.92 -10.99 -10.46
C PHE A 246 20.46 -9.54 -10.34
N ALA A 247 19.24 -9.33 -9.82
CA ALA A 247 18.71 -8.03 -9.43
C ALA A 247 18.44 -8.00 -7.92
N ALA A 248 18.54 -6.83 -7.29
CA ALA A 248 18.20 -6.73 -5.88
C ALA A 248 16.70 -7.01 -5.67
N ALA A 249 16.39 -7.91 -4.76
CA ALA A 249 15.05 -8.28 -4.34
C ALA A 249 14.86 -8.13 -2.82
N GLY A 250 15.86 -7.61 -2.12
CA GLY A 250 15.80 -7.30 -0.69
C GLY A 250 17.08 -6.64 -0.21
N PHE A 251 17.08 -6.21 1.03
CA PHE A 251 18.17 -5.49 1.66
C PHE A 251 18.14 -5.66 3.18
N SER A 252 19.27 -5.38 3.82
CA SER A 252 19.40 -5.52 5.26
C SER A 252 20.13 -4.35 5.89
N LYS A 253 19.99 -4.23 7.22
CA LYS A 253 20.81 -3.35 8.04
C LYS A 253 21.24 -4.01 9.35
N HIS A 254 22.43 -3.65 9.80
CA HIS A 254 22.83 -3.79 11.21
C HIS A 254 22.71 -2.44 11.92
N TYR A 255 23.11 -2.39 13.19
CA TYR A 255 23.11 -1.16 13.99
C TYR A 255 23.93 -0.01 13.36
N TRP A 256 24.92 -0.35 12.54
CA TRP A 256 25.78 0.60 11.83
C TRP A 256 25.25 0.99 10.43
N GLY A 257 24.10 0.44 10.02
CA GLY A 257 23.37 0.77 8.78
C GLY A 257 23.32 -0.35 7.77
N THR A 258 23.09 0.01 6.49
CA THR A 258 22.90 -0.96 5.39
C THR A 258 24.06 -1.92 5.32
N SER A 259 23.76 -3.22 5.38
CA SER A 259 24.74 -4.29 5.58
C SER A 259 24.75 -5.36 4.51
N GLY A 260 23.80 -5.35 3.59
CA GLY A 260 23.79 -6.30 2.50
C GLY A 260 22.61 -6.14 1.57
N LEU A 261 22.73 -6.82 0.44
CA LEU A 261 21.67 -7.01 -0.55
C LEU A 261 21.27 -8.48 -0.64
N TYR A 262 19.97 -8.70 -0.72
CA TYR A 262 19.41 -9.98 -1.13
C TYR A 262 19.14 -9.89 -2.64
N CYS A 263 19.90 -10.66 -3.41
CA CYS A 263 19.91 -10.63 -4.87
C CYS A 263 19.22 -11.88 -5.39
N ARG A 264 18.24 -11.72 -6.29
CA ARG A 264 17.54 -12.84 -6.92
C ARG A 264 17.87 -12.91 -8.40
N GLN A 265 17.98 -14.13 -8.92
CA GLN A 265 18.29 -14.37 -10.32
C GLN A 265 17.24 -13.68 -11.22
N SER A 266 17.71 -12.93 -12.20
CA SER A 266 16.86 -12.15 -13.10
C SER A 266 17.47 -12.16 -14.50
N ALA A 267 16.76 -12.78 -15.45
CA ALA A 267 17.22 -12.87 -16.84
C ALA A 267 17.40 -11.46 -17.43
N GLY A 268 18.54 -11.21 -18.05
CA GLY A 268 18.88 -9.91 -18.65
C GLY A 268 19.49 -8.89 -17.68
N ALA A 269 19.62 -9.18 -16.37
CA ALA A 269 20.29 -8.28 -15.43
C ALA A 269 21.82 -8.26 -15.65
N THR A 270 22.28 -7.61 -16.73
CA THR A 270 23.69 -7.61 -17.14
C THR A 270 24.56 -6.61 -16.39
N HIS A 271 23.96 -5.63 -15.72
CA HIS A 271 24.66 -4.53 -15.03
C HIS A 271 25.58 -3.68 -15.93
N LYS A 272 25.38 -3.70 -17.25
CA LYS A 272 26.19 -2.93 -18.23
C LYS A 272 25.66 -1.53 -18.52
N ARG A 273 24.40 -1.26 -18.17
CA ARG A 273 23.71 0.01 -18.44
C ARG A 273 23.08 0.53 -17.16
N CYS A 274 23.89 1.19 -16.34
CA CYS A 274 23.48 1.66 -15.03
C CYS A 274 23.67 3.17 -14.87
N GLU A 275 22.81 3.78 -14.06
CA GLU A 275 22.87 5.17 -13.65
C GLU A 275 22.84 5.27 -12.12
N VAL A 276 23.59 6.21 -11.56
CA VAL A 276 23.68 6.41 -10.12
C VAL A 276 22.72 7.52 -9.72
N LEU A 277 21.80 7.20 -8.82
CA LEU A 277 20.90 8.16 -8.20
C LEU A 277 21.45 8.56 -6.84
N SER A 278 21.68 9.86 -6.63
CA SER A 278 22.24 10.41 -5.39
C SER A 278 21.15 11.07 -4.55
N ILE A 279 20.99 10.61 -3.31
CA ILE A 279 19.95 11.07 -2.37
C ILE A 279 20.54 11.75 -1.13
N GLU A 280 21.74 12.29 -1.26
CA GLU A 280 22.45 12.97 -0.17
C GLU A 280 21.73 14.27 0.26
N SER A 281 21.09 14.96 -0.70
CA SER A 281 20.48 16.28 -0.52
C SER A 281 19.03 16.41 -1.03
N GLY A 282 18.40 15.31 -1.47
CA GLY A 282 17.03 15.33 -1.96
C GLY A 282 16.59 14.02 -2.60
N ASP A 283 15.32 13.93 -2.99
CA ASP A 283 14.81 12.82 -3.78
C ASP A 283 15.44 12.80 -5.18
N GLN A 284 15.78 11.61 -5.67
CA GLN A 284 16.10 11.38 -7.07
C GLN A 284 15.28 10.21 -7.59
N ARG A 285 14.20 10.54 -8.30
CA ARG A 285 13.19 9.58 -8.73
C ARG A 285 13.01 9.68 -10.23
N LEU A 286 13.26 8.58 -10.93
CA LEU A 286 13.06 8.44 -12.37
C LEU A 286 11.62 8.01 -12.73
N SER A 287 10.79 7.77 -11.72
CA SER A 287 9.37 7.44 -11.85
C SER A 287 8.56 8.14 -10.75
N THR A 288 7.32 8.48 -11.07
CA THR A 288 6.33 8.99 -10.10
C THR A 288 5.39 7.88 -9.59
N ALA A 289 5.48 6.67 -10.18
CA ALA A 289 4.73 5.51 -9.73
C ALA A 289 5.07 5.15 -8.28
N ALA A 290 4.21 4.36 -7.67
CA ALA A 290 4.15 4.06 -6.24
C ALA A 290 3.84 5.22 -5.30
N GLY A 291 3.92 6.49 -5.72
CA GLY A 291 3.74 7.63 -4.81
C GLY A 291 4.93 7.81 -3.85
N ASP A 292 4.74 8.43 -2.69
CA ASP A 292 5.82 8.68 -1.73
C ASP A 292 5.99 7.51 -0.73
N PHE A 293 6.67 6.44 -1.16
CA PHE A 293 6.91 5.23 -0.36
C PHE A 293 7.79 5.44 0.89
N ALA A 294 8.41 6.62 1.00
CA ALA A 294 9.27 6.94 2.13
C ALA A 294 9.06 8.39 2.60
N GLY A 295 7.82 8.73 2.94
CA GLY A 295 7.45 10.05 3.45
C GLY A 295 8.39 10.54 4.55
N GLY A 296 8.84 11.80 4.43
CA GLY A 296 9.78 12.44 5.35
C GLY A 296 11.26 12.05 5.19
N SER A 297 11.60 11.23 4.18
CA SER A 297 12.97 10.79 3.89
C SER A 297 13.32 11.00 2.42
N TYR A 298 14.62 11.13 2.13
CA TYR A 298 15.09 11.16 0.75
C TYR A 298 15.09 9.77 0.15
N LYS A 299 14.63 9.65 -1.10
CA LYS A 299 14.52 8.35 -1.78
C LYS A 299 15.02 8.36 -3.21
N ALA A 300 15.65 7.25 -3.57
CA ALA A 300 16.07 6.93 -4.91
C ALA A 300 15.02 6.00 -5.51
N GLN A 301 14.61 6.24 -6.75
CA GLN A 301 13.68 5.38 -7.47
C GLN A 301 14.12 5.25 -8.92
N CYS A 302 14.39 4.01 -9.34
CA CYS A 302 14.66 3.65 -10.72
C CYS A 302 13.39 3.80 -11.58
N ARG A 303 13.53 3.79 -12.90
CA ARG A 303 12.35 3.65 -13.77
C ARG A 303 11.67 2.30 -13.53
N ASP A 304 10.38 2.22 -13.82
CA ASP A 304 9.58 1.00 -13.62
C ASP A 304 10.13 -0.19 -14.45
N ASP A 305 10.79 0.08 -15.57
CA ASP A 305 11.39 -0.92 -16.44
C ASP A 305 12.84 -1.30 -16.05
N GLN A 306 13.40 -0.63 -15.05
CA GLN A 306 14.74 -0.88 -14.50
C GLN A 306 14.67 -1.77 -13.25
N TYR A 307 15.85 -2.08 -12.70
CA TYR A 307 16.01 -2.73 -11.42
C TYR A 307 17.09 -2.03 -10.60
N LEU A 308 17.03 -2.21 -9.28
CA LEU A 308 18.08 -1.77 -8.39
C LEU A 308 19.23 -2.81 -8.43
N GLY A 309 20.39 -2.39 -8.92
CA GLY A 309 21.60 -3.20 -9.03
C GLY A 309 22.49 -3.10 -7.80
N GLY A 310 22.45 -1.97 -7.08
CA GLY A 310 23.32 -1.73 -5.92
C GLY A 310 22.86 -0.60 -5.00
N ILE A 311 23.36 -0.62 -3.76
CA ILE A 311 23.13 0.39 -2.73
C ILE A 311 24.48 0.83 -2.16
N ALA A 312 24.64 2.15 -1.98
CA ALA A 312 25.78 2.73 -1.31
C ALA A 312 25.35 3.45 -0.03
N GLN A 313 26.05 3.19 1.07
CA GLN A 313 25.77 3.80 2.38
C GLN A 313 27.00 4.52 2.95
N LYS A 314 26.73 5.53 3.78
CA LYS A 314 27.73 6.28 4.55
C LYS A 314 27.13 6.66 5.88
N ASN A 315 27.87 6.43 6.96
CA ASN A 315 27.44 6.70 8.33
C ASN A 315 26.08 6.06 8.66
N GLY A 316 25.84 4.88 8.08
CA GLY A 316 24.65 4.07 8.26
C GLY A 316 23.42 4.46 7.46
N LEU A 317 23.49 5.54 6.68
CA LEU A 317 22.40 6.02 5.83
C LEU A 317 22.67 5.71 4.36
N VAL A 318 21.64 5.31 3.62
CA VAL A 318 21.74 5.15 2.16
C VAL A 318 22.01 6.51 1.53
N GLN A 319 23.05 6.60 0.71
CA GLN A 319 23.42 7.82 -0.01
C GLN A 319 23.12 7.74 -1.49
N LYS A 320 23.30 6.55 -2.10
CA LYS A 320 23.14 6.37 -3.54
C LYS A 320 22.54 5.01 -3.87
N ALA A 321 21.82 4.95 -4.97
CA ALA A 321 21.33 3.72 -5.58
C ALA A 321 21.88 3.58 -6.99
N LEU A 322 22.21 2.37 -7.40
CA LEU A 322 22.61 2.05 -8.76
C LEU A 322 21.40 1.43 -9.48
N CYS A 323 20.82 2.17 -10.43
CA CYS A 323 19.68 1.73 -11.23
C CYS A 323 20.18 1.20 -12.56
N CYS A 324 19.87 -0.06 -12.87
CA CYS A 324 20.34 -0.73 -14.07
C CYS A 324 19.18 -1.12 -14.98
N SER A 325 19.46 -1.14 -16.28
CA SER A 325 18.51 -1.63 -17.29
C SER A 325 18.83 -3.08 -17.63
N TYR A 326 17.79 -3.85 -17.94
CA TYR A 326 17.92 -5.18 -18.56
C TYR A 326 18.63 -5.12 -19.91
#